data_AF-A0A847ZTS5-F1
#
_entry.id   AF-A0A847ZTS5-F1
#
_cell.length_a   1.000
_cell.length_b   1.000
_cell.length_c   1.000
_cell.angle_alpha   90.00
_cell.angle_beta   90.00
_cell.angle_gamma   90.00
#
_symmetry.space_group_name_H-M   'P 1'
#
loop_
_entity.id
_entity.type
_entity.pdbx_description
1 polymer ?
#
loop_
_entity_poly.entity_id
_entity_poly.type
_entity_poly.pdbx_seq_one_letter_code
_entity_poly.pdbx_strand_id
1 'polypeptide(L)' 'MIGKLRGRIDSTGQDWLMVDVGGVVYLVSCSGKTLAA' A
#
# COMPACT_ATOMS: atom_id res chain seq x y z
N MET A 1 14.42 -2.08 -7.76
CA MET A 1 13.53 -3.16 -8.26
C MET A 1 12.86 -3.80 -7.05
N ILE A 2 11.53 -3.82 -6.97
CA ILE A 2 10.77 -4.33 -5.81
C ILE A 2 9.68 -5.28 -6.33
N GLY A 3 9.61 -6.51 -5.80
CA GLY A 3 8.63 -7.53 -6.24
C GLY A 3 7.40 -7.68 -5.33
N LYS A 4 7.53 -7.40 -4.04
CA LYS A 4 6.43 -7.49 -3.06
C LYS A 4 6.76 -6.63 -1.84
N LEU A 5 5.72 -6.06 -1.23
CA LEU A 5 5.78 -5.43 0.08
C LEU A 5 4.88 -6.19 1.08
N ARG A 6 5.29 -6.22 2.34
CA ARG A 6 4.49 -6.72 3.46
C ARG A 6 4.73 -5.79 4.64
N GLY A 7 3.66 -5.28 5.24
CA GLY A 7 3.75 -4.28 6.27
C GLY A 7 2.38 -3.89 6.81
N ARG A 8 2.31 -2.77 7.53
CA ARG A 8 1.07 -2.21 8.06
C ARG A 8 0.52 -1.19 7.06
N ILE A 9 -0.80 -1.19 6.86
CA ILE A 9 -1.44 -0.11 6.11
C ILE A 9 -1.44 1.13 7.00
N ASP A 10 -0.79 2.18 6.51
CA ASP A 10 -0.74 3.49 7.15
C ASP A 10 -1.97 4.32 6.74
N SER A 11 -2.20 4.48 5.43
CA SER A 11 -3.26 5.30 4.85
C SER A 11 -3.80 4.70 3.54
N THR A 12 -5.04 4.99 3.16
CA THR A 12 -5.66 4.53 1.91
C THR A 12 -6.39 5.66 1.19
N GLY A 13 -6.29 5.70 -0.14
CA GLY A 13 -7.08 6.56 -1.03
C GLY A 13 -8.01 5.74 -1.93
N GLN A 14 -8.47 6.34 -3.03
CA GLN A 14 -9.40 5.69 -3.96
C GLN A 14 -8.72 4.65 -4.87
N ASP A 15 -7.44 4.86 -5.19
CA ASP A 15 -6.63 4.07 -6.13
C ASP A 15 -5.18 3.90 -5.66
N TRP A 16 -4.92 4.17 -4.39
CA TRP A 16 -3.61 4.02 -3.77
C TRP A 16 -3.72 3.66 -2.29
N LEU A 17 -2.63 3.13 -1.74
CA LEU A 17 -2.41 3.03 -0.29
C LEU A 17 -0.96 3.31 0.08
N MET A 18 -0.75 3.56 1.36
CA MET A 18 0.56 3.70 1.98
C MET A 18 0.81 2.48 2.86
N VAL A 19 1.93 1.79 2.62
CA VAL A 19 2.36 0.64 3.44
C VAL A 19 3.62 1.02 4.20
N ASP A 20 3.53 0.98 5.53
CA ASP A 20 4.69 1.04 6.40
C ASP A 20 5.36 -0.35 6.44
N VAL A 21 6.61 -0.40 5.98
CA VAL A 21 7.51 -1.55 6.08
C VAL A 21 8.70 -1.17 6.96
N GLY A 22 8.56 -1.36 8.27
CA GLY A 22 9.65 -1.19 9.23
C GLY A 22 10.08 0.26 9.45
N GLY A 23 9.14 1.21 9.38
CA GLY A 23 9.35 2.65 9.50
C GLY A 23 9.52 3.37 8.17
N VAL A 24 9.47 2.67 7.04
CA VAL A 24 9.52 3.25 5.70
C VAL A 24 8.15 3.14 5.03
N VAL A 25 7.59 4.29 4.65
CA VAL A 25 6.27 4.36 4.01
C VAL A 25 6.39 4.33 2.50
N TYR A 26 5.79 3.31 1.89
CA TYR A 26 5.71 3.15 0.43
C TYR A 26 4.32 3.54 -0.08
N LEU A 27 4.27 4.47 -1.03
CA LEU A 27 3.06 4.73 -1.82
C LEU A 27 2.90 3.65 -2.89
N VAL A 28 1.77 2.95 -2.89
CA VAL A 28 1.44 1.86 -3.81
C VAL A 28 0.13 2.17 -4.49
N SER A 29 0.11 2.19 -5.82
CA SER A 29 -1.13 2.30 -6.60
C SER A 29 -1.79 0.94 -6.76
N CYS A 30 -3.10 0.86 -6.57
CA CYS A 30 -3.89 -0.35 -6.84
C CYS A 30 -5.36 -0.01 -7.11
N SER A 31 -6.10 -0.92 -7.73
CA SER A 31 -7.51 -0.68 -8.03
C SER A 31 -8.36 -0.57 -6.76
N GLY A 32 -9.45 0.20 -6.81
CA GLY A 32 -10.42 0.26 -5.71
C GLY A 32 -10.99 -1.12 -5.31
N LYS A 33 -11.10 -2.06 -6.26
CA LYS A 33 -11.50 -3.45 -5.96
C LYS A 33 -10.48 -4.16 -5.06
N THR A 34 -9.20 -3.90 -5.25
CA THR A 34 -8.12 -4.45 -4.43
C THR A 34 -8.11 -3.83 -3.03
N LEU A 35 -8.44 -2.54 -2.91
CA LEU A 35 -8.53 -1.83 -1.63
C LEU A 35 -9.75 -2.27 -0.80
N ALA A 36 -10.83 -2.69 -1.44
CA ALA A 36 -12.08 -3.07 -0.78
C ALA A 36 -12.18 -4.56 -0.40
N ALA A 37 -11.19 -5.38 -0.77
CA ALA A 37 -11.14 -6.83 -0.52
C ALA A 37 -10.46 -7.15 0.81
#